data_AF-A0A2W6W1R3-F1
#
_entry.id   AF-A0A2W6W1R3-F1
#
_cell.length_a   1.000
_cell.length_b   1.000
_cell.length_c   1.000
_cell.angle_alpha   90.00
_cell.angle_beta   90.00
_cell.angle_gamma   90.00
#
_symmetry.space_group_name_H-M   'P 1'
#
loop_
_entity.id
_entity.type
_entity.pdbx_description
1 polymer ?
#
loop_
_entity_poly.entity_id
_entity_poly.type
_entity_poly.pdbx_seq_one_letter_code
_entity_poly.pdbx_strand_id
1 'polypeptide(L)'
;VMLGPQCAMLPEMFGNRHRYLGVAMAREISAVLAGGLAGVLGAYLIAVSGANWLLLAIYMATLALITTAATFLVPETLRRDLTRTDDAVKVSRGESGEGVSSTTVSVRTIEW
;
A
#
# COMPACT_ATOMS: atom_id res chain seq x y z
N VAL A 1 -15.73 6.56 7.59
CA VAL A 1 -15.83 6.66 6.11
C VAL A 1 -14.46 6.69 5.39
N MET A 2 -13.31 6.55 6.07
CA MET A 2 -11.99 6.53 5.39
C MET A 2 -11.68 5.31 4.50
N LEU A 3 -12.44 4.20 4.59
CA LEU A 3 -12.12 2.96 3.88
C LEU A 3 -12.48 2.98 2.38
N GLY A 4 -13.37 3.87 1.94
CA GLY A 4 -13.84 3.92 0.54
C GLY A 4 -12.69 4.01 -0.48
N PRO A 5 -11.85 5.05 -0.45
CA PRO A 5 -10.72 5.16 -1.37
C PRO A 5 -9.62 4.13 -1.08
N GLN A 6 -9.42 3.74 0.19
CA GLN A 6 -8.40 2.74 0.55
C GLN A 6 -8.69 1.37 -0.08
N CYS A 7 -9.95 0.96 -0.15
CA CYS A 7 -10.35 -0.33 -0.74
C CYS A 7 -10.09 -0.42 -2.24
N ALA A 8 -10.12 0.71 -2.97
CA ALA A 8 -9.78 0.74 -4.40
C ALA A 8 -8.26 0.85 -4.61
N MET A 9 -7.61 1.73 -3.84
CA MET A 9 -6.19 2.06 -3.98
C MET A 9 -5.26 0.89 -3.60
N LEU A 10 -5.56 0.14 -2.54
CA LEU A 10 -4.70 -0.97 -2.07
C LEU A 10 -4.49 -2.05 -3.14
N PRO A 11 -5.54 -2.61 -3.76
CA PRO A 11 -5.39 -3.57 -4.86
C PRO A 11 -4.69 -2.97 -6.10
N GLU A 12 -4.83 -1.67 -6.33
CA GLU A 12 -4.18 -0.96 -7.43
C GLU A 12 -2.67 -0.73 -7.22
N MET A 13 -2.12 -0.92 -6.02
CA MET A 13 -0.67 -0.87 -5.79
C MET A 13 0.03 -2.19 -6.15
N PHE A 14 -0.72 -3.29 -6.28
CA PHE A 14 -0.19 -4.62 -6.56
C PHE A 14 -0.53 -5.07 -7.99
N GLY A 15 0.34 -5.86 -8.62
CA GLY A 15 0.10 -6.42 -9.95
C GLY A 15 -0.97 -7.53 -9.94
N ASN A 16 -1.55 -7.82 -11.12
CA ASN A 16 -2.71 -8.70 -11.28
C ASN A 16 -2.53 -10.09 -10.63
N ARG A 17 -1.35 -10.71 -10.78
CA ARG A 17 -1.06 -12.07 -10.26
C ARG A 17 -1.03 -12.18 -8.73
N HIS A 18 -0.63 -11.13 -8.01
CA HIS A 18 -0.41 -11.17 -6.56
C HIS A 18 -1.24 -10.13 -5.79
N ARG A 19 -2.30 -9.60 -6.41
CA ARG A 19 -3.10 -8.49 -5.89
C ARG A 19 -3.69 -8.81 -4.51
N TYR A 20 -4.36 -9.95 -4.37
CA TYR A 20 -4.99 -10.34 -3.10
C TYR A 20 -3.96 -10.65 -2.00
N LEU A 21 -2.88 -11.36 -2.35
CA LEU A 21 -1.83 -11.71 -1.40
C LEU A 21 -1.11 -10.46 -0.89
N GLY A 22 -0.80 -9.51 -1.77
CA GLY A 22 -0.14 -8.26 -1.41
C GLY A 22 -0.97 -7.43 -0.43
N VAL A 23 -2.28 -7.27 -0.71
CA VAL A 23 -3.19 -6.53 0.18
C VAL A 23 -3.32 -7.24 1.54
N ALA A 24 -3.50 -8.57 1.55
CA ALA A 24 -3.62 -9.33 2.80
C ALA A 24 -2.35 -9.24 3.65
N MET A 25 -1.18 -9.44 3.06
CA MET A 25 0.10 -9.34 3.76
C MET A 25 0.36 -7.94 4.31
N ALA A 26 0.05 -6.90 3.54
CA ALA A 26 0.18 -5.51 4.01
C ALA A 26 -0.72 -5.25 5.23
N ARG A 27 -1.93 -5.80 5.24
CA ARG A 27 -2.88 -5.68 6.35
C ARG A 27 -2.40 -6.40 7.60
N GLU A 28 -1.96 -7.66 7.48
CA GLU A 28 -1.49 -8.45 8.62
C GLU A 28 -0.23 -7.85 9.25
N ILE A 29 0.75 -7.46 8.44
CA ILE A 29 1.98 -6.82 8.94
C ILE A 29 1.64 -5.51 9.65
N SER A 30 0.77 -4.69 9.05
CA SER A 30 0.34 -3.43 9.67
C SER A 30 -0.43 -3.67 10.97
N ALA A 31 -1.27 -4.71 11.03
CA ALA A 31 -2.04 -5.06 12.22
C ALA A 31 -1.14 -5.50 13.38
N VAL A 32 -0.09 -6.27 13.11
CA VAL A 32 0.89 -6.68 14.13
C VAL A 32 1.67 -5.48 14.66
N LEU A 33 2.13 -4.60 13.77
CA LEU A 33 2.91 -3.42 14.16
C LEU A 33 2.05 -2.39 14.91
N ALA A 34 0.88 -2.05 14.38
CA ALA A 34 -0.01 -1.05 14.96
C ALA A 34 -0.75 -1.58 16.20
N GLY A 35 -1.20 -2.84 16.17
CA GLY A 35 -1.95 -3.45 17.27
C GLY A 35 -1.07 -3.92 18.42
N GLY A 36 0.09 -4.51 18.12
CA GLY A 36 1.00 -5.05 19.13
C GLY A 36 2.04 -4.03 19.59
N LEU A 37 2.89 -3.60 18.66
CA LEU A 37 4.11 -2.86 19.01
C LEU A 37 3.82 -1.44 19.49
N ALA A 38 2.88 -0.73 18.85
CA ALA A 38 2.63 0.68 19.13
C ALA A 38 2.14 0.93 20.57
N GLY A 39 1.29 0.04 21.10
CA GLY A 39 0.78 0.12 22.47
C GLY A 39 1.85 -0.16 23.51
N VAL A 40 2.67 -1.19 23.29
CA VAL A 40 3.77 -1.56 24.21
C VAL A 40 4.81 -0.44 24.29
N LEU A 41 5.21 0.13 23.14
CA LEU A 41 6.11 1.28 23.08
C LEU A 41 5.52 2.50 23.81
N GLY A 42 4.23 2.79 23.62
CA GLY A 42 3.55 3.89 24.31
C GLY A 42 3.56 3.73 25.83
N ALA A 43 3.21 2.54 26.33
CA ALA A 43 3.21 2.23 27.76
C ALA A 43 4.63 2.29 28.35
N TYR A 44 5.63 1.75 27.63
CA TYR A 44 7.03 1.81 28.03
C TYR A 44 7.54 3.26 28.14
N LEU A 45 7.20 4.11 27.17
CA LEU A 45 7.60 5.52 27.19
C LEU A 45 7.02 6.26 28.40
N ILE A 46 5.75 6.02 28.75
CA ILE A 46 5.11 6.62 29.94
C ILE A 46 5.77 6.13 31.23
N ALA A 47 6.10 4.83 31.30
CA ALA A 47 6.73 4.24 32.48
C ALA A 47 8.14 4.81 32.74
N VAL A 48 8.93 5.05 31.69
CA VAL A 48 10.27 5.62 31.81
C VAL A 48 10.26 7.14 31.99
N SER A 49 9.26 7.84 31.44
CA SER A 49 9.18 9.30 31.50
C SER A 49 8.61 9.85 32.82
N GLY A 50 8.16 9.00 33.73
CA GLY A 50 7.49 9.42 34.96
C GLY A 50 6.16 10.14 34.70
N ALA A 51 5.40 9.68 33.70
CA ALA A 51 4.15 10.30 33.23
C ALA A 51 4.30 11.69 32.59
N ASN A 52 5.49 12.04 32.09
CA ASN A 52 5.66 13.25 31.29
C ASN A 52 5.03 13.10 29.91
N TRP A 53 4.01 13.92 29.62
CA TRP A 53 3.23 13.91 28.38
C TRP A 53 4.06 14.29 27.14
N LEU A 54 5.16 15.03 27.31
CA LEU A 54 5.97 15.54 26.20
C LEU A 54 6.58 14.41 25.37
N LEU A 55 7.04 13.33 26.01
CA LEU A 55 7.64 12.18 25.29
C LEU A 55 6.60 11.44 24.45
N LEU A 56 5.39 11.27 24.98
CA LEU A 56 4.30 10.65 24.23
C LEU A 56 3.87 11.54 23.05
N ALA A 57 3.85 12.87 23.24
CA ALA A 57 3.56 13.81 22.18
C ALA A 57 4.60 13.73 21.05
N ILE A 58 5.90 13.67 21.38
CA ILE A 58 6.98 13.51 20.38
C ILE A 58 6.85 12.19 19.63
N TYR A 59 6.54 11.10 20.34
CA TYR A 59 6.30 9.79 19.73
C TYR A 59 5.14 9.85 18.70
N MET A 60 3.99 10.41 19.10
CA MET A 60 2.85 10.56 18.21
C MET A 60 3.14 11.50 17.03
N ALA A 61 3.85 12.60 17.27
CA ALA A 61 4.27 13.52 16.23
C ALA A 61 5.20 12.84 15.20
N THR A 62 6.09 11.97 15.66
CA THR A 62 6.99 11.19 14.79
C THR A 62 6.20 10.22 13.92
N LEU A 63 5.23 9.49 14.48
CA LEU A 63 4.36 8.60 13.70
C LEU A 63 3.50 9.35 12.70
N ALA A 64 2.98 10.53 13.07
CA ALA A 64 2.23 11.38 12.17
C ALA A 64 3.10 11.86 11.00
N LEU A 65 4.33 12.31 11.28
CA LEU A 65 5.29 12.73 10.25
C LEU A 65 5.60 11.60 9.26
N ILE A 66 5.82 10.39 9.76
CA ILE A 66 6.05 9.20 8.92
C ILE A 66 4.84 8.94 8.01
N THR A 67 3.62 9.04 8.56
CA THR A 67 2.38 8.82 7.79
C THR A 67 2.20 9.88 6.71
N THR A 68 2.48 11.15 7.04
CA THR A 68 2.45 12.25 6.07
C THR A 68 3.49 12.05 4.98
N ALA A 69 4.73 11.69 5.33
CA ALA A 69 5.78 11.42 4.34
C ALA A 69 5.41 10.23 3.44
N ALA A 70 4.87 9.14 4.02
CA ALA A 70 4.40 7.98 3.27
C ALA A 70 3.33 8.38 2.23
N THR A 71 2.44 9.31 2.57
CA THR A 71 1.39 9.78 1.65
C THR A 71 1.98 10.39 0.36
N PHE A 72 3.12 11.08 0.45
CA PHE A 72 3.80 11.65 -0.71
C PHE A 72 4.66 10.64 -1.49
N LEU A 73 5.10 9.56 -0.84
CA LEU A 73 5.90 8.50 -1.49
C LEU A 73 5.05 7.50 -2.26
N VAL A 74 3.77 7.36 -1.91
CA VAL A 74 2.89 6.41 -2.58
C VAL A 74 2.64 6.86 -4.04
N PRO A 75 2.86 5.98 -5.03
CA PRO A 75 2.64 6.32 -6.42
C PRO A 75 1.15 6.52 -6.74
N GLU A 76 0.86 7.47 -7.61
CA GLU A 76 -0.48 7.68 -8.16
C GLU A 76 -0.89 6.48 -9.02
N THR A 77 -2.02 5.84 -8.70
CA THR A 77 -2.53 4.66 -9.42
C THR A 77 -3.54 5.00 -10.51
N LEU A 78 -3.90 6.28 -10.67
CA LEU A 78 -4.85 6.76 -11.66
C LEU A 78 -4.42 6.37 -13.10
N ARG A 79 -5.30 5.67 -13.81
CA ARG A 79 -5.12 5.17 -15.20
C ARG A 79 -4.07 4.07 -15.38
N ARG A 80 -3.64 3.40 -14.31
CA ARG A 80 -2.83 2.19 -14.42
C ARG A 80 -3.64 1.05 -15.05
N ASP A 81 -3.05 0.34 -16.02
CA ASP A 81 -3.66 -0.86 -16.59
C ASP A 81 -3.53 -2.05 -15.61
N LEU A 82 -4.65 -2.37 -14.98
CA LEU A 82 -4.75 -3.40 -13.96
C LEU A 82 -4.81 -4.83 -14.51
N THR A 83 -4.97 -4.99 -15.83
CA THR A 83 -5.10 -6.29 -16.51
C THR A 83 -3.76 -6.82 -17.02
N ARG A 84 -2.77 -5.94 -17.17
CA ARG A 84 -1.42 -6.27 -17.64
C ARG A 84 -0.69 -7.16 -16.63
N THR A 85 -0.36 -8.38 -17.04
CA THR A 85 0.31 -9.38 -16.20
C THR A 85 1.79 -9.08 -15.93
N ASP A 86 2.42 -8.30 -16.81
CA ASP A 86 3.85 -7.96 -16.76
C ASP A 86 4.13 -6.75 -15.85
N ASP A 87 3.09 -6.12 -15.32
CA ASP A 87 3.18 -4.88 -14.56
C ASP A 87 3.67 -5.06 -13.12
N ALA A 88 3.87 -6.31 -12.69
CA ALA A 88 4.34 -6.64 -11.34
C ALA A 88 5.87 -6.67 -11.22
N VAL A 89 6.61 -6.72 -12.34
CA VAL A 89 8.06 -6.93 -12.35
C VAL A 89 8.63 -6.10 -13.50
N LYS A 90 9.68 -5.30 -13.26
CA LYS A 90 10.54 -4.87 -14.37
C LYS A 90 11.07 -6.16 -14.99
N VAL A 91 10.45 -6.61 -16.09
CA VAL A 91 10.96 -7.74 -16.88
C VAL A 91 12.43 -7.45 -17.13
N SER A 92 13.29 -8.27 -16.53
CA SER A 92 14.72 -8.21 -16.82
C SER A 92 14.85 -8.33 -18.33
N ARG A 93 15.64 -7.46 -18.95
CA ARG A 93 15.73 -7.22 -20.40
C ARG A 93 16.24 -8.45 -21.20
N GLY A 94 16.16 -9.66 -20.66
CA GLY A 94 16.64 -10.92 -21.21
C GLY A 94 15.56 -11.89 -21.72
N GLU A 95 14.26 -11.63 -21.52
CA GLU A 95 13.19 -12.50 -22.05
C GLU A 95 12.45 -11.82 -23.22
N SER A 96 13.21 -11.41 -24.23
CA SER A 96 12.68 -11.16 -25.57
C SER A 96 12.59 -12.49 -26.32
N GLY A 97 11.63 -13.33 -25.93
CA GLY A 97 11.42 -14.65 -26.52
C GLY A 97 9.95 -15.01 -26.51
N GLU A 98 9.31 -14.79 -27.66
CA GLU A 98 8.10 -15.45 -28.16
C GLU A 98 6.86 -15.51 -27.24
N GLY A 99 5.81 -14.75 -27.62
CA GLY A 99 4.44 -15.24 -27.40
C GLY A 99 3.38 -14.25 -26.89
N VAL A 100 3.65 -12.96 -26.69
CA VAL A 100 2.60 -12.02 -26.26
C VAL A 100 1.92 -11.38 -27.46
N SER A 101 0.99 -12.13 -28.07
CA SER A 101 0.00 -11.59 -29.01
C SER A 101 -0.87 -10.60 -28.25
N SER A 102 -0.68 -9.31 -28.53
CA SER A 102 -1.50 -8.21 -28.04
C SER A 102 -2.93 -8.34 -28.56
N THR A 103 -3.78 -9.06 -27.84
CA THR A 103 -5.23 -9.04 -28.06
C THR A 103 -5.79 -7.74 -27.50
N THR A 104 -5.66 -6.66 -28.27
CA THR A 104 -6.38 -5.39 -28.05
C THR A 104 -7.86 -5.64 -28.31
N VAL A 105 -8.64 -5.88 -27.24
CA VAL A 105 -10.10 -5.95 -27.33
C VAL A 105 -10.62 -4.52 -27.50
N SER A 106 -11.02 -4.20 -28.73
CA SER A 106 -11.80 -3.00 -29.07
C SER A 106 -13.16 -3.08 -28.38
N VAL A 107 -13.34 -2.31 -27.31
CA VAL A 107 -14.65 -2.07 -26.70
C VAL A 107 -15.40 -1.12 -27.62
N ARG A 108 -16.27 -1.66 -28.47
CA ARG A 108 -17.18 -0.90 -29.32
C ARG A 108 -18.25 -0.28 -28.42
N THR A 109 -18.29 1.04 -28.34
CA THR A 109 -19.33 1.79 -27.64
C THR A 109 -20.68 1.48 -28.29
N ILE A 110 -21.64 1.00 -27.50
CA ILE A 110 -23.02 0.78 -27.95
C ILE A 110 -23.72 2.13 -27.83
N GLU A 111 -24.04 2.74 -28.98
CA GLU A 111 -24.94 3.89 -29.03
C GLU A 111 -26.39 3.38 -29.00
N TRP A 112 -27.20 3.97 -28.12
CA TRP A 112 -28.64 3.81 -28.05
C TRP A 112 -29.32 5.05 -28.62
#